data_AF-A0A4Y4AZ19-F1
#
_entry.id   AF-A0A4Y4AZ19-F1
#
_cell.length_a   1.000
_cell.length_b   1.000
_cell.length_c   1.000
_cell.angle_alpha   90.00
_cell.angle_beta   90.00
_cell.angle_gamma   90.00
#
_symmetry.space_group_name_H-M   'P 1'
#
loop_
_entity.id
_entity.type
_entity.pdbx_description
1 polymer ?
#
loop_
_entity_poly.entity_id
_entity_poly.type
_entity_poly.pdbx_seq_one_letter_code
_entity_poly.pdbx_strand_id
1 'polypeptide(L)'
;MEWNKNVKSSIVIINFKNVIMIQKNILLILAILINFFSAQSQEKDAVSDYISIIKSNIYKDYKGMYRKGGGSLVYPFLTPGSNQYDNVLWDWDSWLSNIALRQILSDIGSQKDKQEAIKYEQGCVLNFLHYGDWDGYLPIVIWEDSKPRDIRPENIYNVNMHKPVLAQHAAFITQTNDGDAEWLREKFYHLQAFVNNYKSHHRNQATGLYYWQNDVAIGVDNDPATFFRPEKSSASIYLNCLMYKELEAMVYLAKQLNQSAIGAEFANDALALKAAIQKNCWDERDGFFYSVDLNLKPIDNHQDTTLGRSFIIHSGYPRDYDCLIQRIGVWSGFLALWAGIATPEQADRMVKEHYSNTKTFNAASGVRTLSKMEKMYSLRASANPSNWRGPVWGISNYMVFKGLEKYGYKKEASELAEKTIKMFGKDFQKNGALHEYYEPETGEPLLNKGFQNWNYLVLNMIAWLENKKTVAEF
;
A
#
# COMPACT_ATOMS: atom_id res chain seq x y z
N MET A 1 -3.34 -10.67 104.56
CA MET A 1 -2.83 -9.54 103.77
C MET A 1 -1.88 -10.13 102.74
N GLU A 2 -2.41 -10.56 101.60
CA GLU A 2 -2.70 -9.77 100.38
C GLU A 2 -1.46 -9.61 99.48
N TRP A 3 -1.48 -10.30 98.32
CA TRP A 3 -1.44 -9.75 96.94
C TRP A 3 0.00 -9.73 96.37
N ASN A 4 0.31 -10.03 95.10
CA ASN A 4 -0.49 -10.25 93.90
C ASN A 4 0.28 -11.05 92.83
N LYS A 5 -0.47 -11.57 91.86
CA LYS A 5 -0.13 -12.42 90.71
C LYS A 5 0.46 -11.66 89.49
N ASN A 6 0.99 -12.47 88.57
CA ASN A 6 0.91 -12.39 87.09
C ASN A 6 2.14 -11.88 86.31
N VAL A 7 2.92 -12.83 85.80
CA VAL A 7 3.68 -12.70 84.55
C VAL A 7 2.85 -13.38 83.45
N LYS A 8 2.33 -12.60 82.49
CA LYS A 8 1.67 -13.12 81.27
C LYS A 8 2.71 -13.23 80.15
N SER A 9 2.84 -14.44 79.61
CA SER A 9 3.49 -14.73 78.34
C SER A 9 2.61 -14.26 77.18
N SER A 10 3.10 -13.31 76.39
CA SER A 10 2.46 -12.85 75.15
C SER A 10 2.94 -13.72 73.98
N ILE A 11 2.13 -14.71 73.61
CA ILE A 11 2.26 -15.44 72.36
C ILE A 11 1.97 -14.47 71.20
N VAL A 12 2.93 -14.31 70.29
CA VAL A 12 2.73 -13.63 69.00
C VAL A 12 1.80 -14.51 68.16
N ILE A 13 0.50 -14.23 68.17
CA ILE A 13 -0.44 -14.81 67.22
C ILE A 13 -0.20 -14.10 65.90
N ILE A 14 0.62 -14.69 65.03
CA ILE A 14 0.66 -14.32 63.62
C ILE A 14 -0.77 -14.47 63.10
N ASN A 15 -1.35 -13.39 62.60
CA ASN A 15 -2.72 -13.36 62.09
C ASN A 15 -2.78 -14.20 60.81
N PHE A 16 -3.01 -15.52 60.97
CA PHE A 16 -3.04 -16.52 59.90
C PHE A 16 -3.89 -16.09 58.70
N LYS A 17 -4.93 -15.28 58.91
CA LYS A 17 -5.77 -14.73 57.83
C LYS A 17 -4.99 -13.85 56.85
N ASN A 18 -4.06 -13.02 57.32
CA ASN A 18 -3.27 -12.13 56.45
C ASN A 18 -2.23 -12.91 55.65
N VAL A 19 -1.60 -13.92 56.24
CA VAL A 19 -0.64 -14.80 55.54
C VAL A 19 -1.35 -15.63 54.46
N ILE A 20 -2.52 -16.18 54.76
CA ILE A 20 -3.36 -16.92 53.80
C ILE A 20 -3.84 -16.01 52.66
N MET A 21 -4.18 -14.75 52.97
CA MET A 21 -4.62 -13.77 51.95
C MET A 21 -3.48 -13.38 51.01
N ILE A 22 -2.27 -13.14 51.54
CA ILE A 22 -1.08 -12.86 50.73
C ILE A 22 -0.70 -14.06 49.86
N GLN A 23 -0.73 -15.29 50.41
CA GLN A 23 -0.50 -16.51 49.63
C GLN A 23 -1.53 -16.71 48.51
N LYS A 24 -2.82 -16.45 48.78
CA LYS A 24 -3.87 -16.50 47.74
C LYS A 24 -3.63 -15.47 46.63
N ASN A 25 -3.23 -14.26 46.97
CA ASN A 25 -2.94 -13.22 45.98
C ASN A 25 -1.70 -13.57 45.13
N ILE A 26 -0.66 -14.13 45.74
CA ILE A 26 0.53 -14.60 45.01
C ILE A 26 0.18 -15.77 44.07
N LEU A 27 -0.62 -16.74 44.54
CA LEU A 27 -1.10 -17.85 43.71
C LEU A 27 -1.98 -17.38 42.54
N LEU A 28 -2.83 -16.38 42.77
CA LEU A 28 -3.67 -15.79 41.72
C LEU A 28 -2.83 -15.06 40.67
N ILE A 29 -1.83 -14.27 41.09
CA ILE A 29 -0.90 -13.59 40.18
C ILE A 29 -0.08 -14.62 39.38
N LEU A 30 0.42 -15.67 40.03
CA LEU A 30 1.12 -16.76 39.34
C LEU A 30 0.22 -17.49 38.34
N ALA A 31 -1.04 -17.77 38.68
CA ALA A 31 -2.00 -18.39 37.77
C ALA A 31 -2.32 -17.49 36.56
N ILE A 32 -2.46 -16.18 36.77
CA ILE A 32 -2.66 -15.21 35.68
C ILE A 32 -1.42 -15.17 34.77
N LEU A 33 -0.21 -15.14 35.36
CA LEU A 33 1.05 -15.15 34.61
C LEU A 33 1.22 -16.45 33.82
N ILE A 34 0.95 -17.62 34.42
CA ILE A 34 1.02 -18.92 33.75
C ILE A 34 0.03 -18.98 32.58
N ASN A 35 -1.22 -18.53 32.78
CA ASN A 35 -2.20 -18.49 31.70
C ASN A 35 -1.79 -17.52 30.59
N PHE A 36 -1.21 -16.36 30.93
CA PHE A 36 -0.71 -15.39 29.97
C PHE A 36 0.47 -15.96 29.15
N PHE A 37 1.46 -16.59 29.80
CA PHE A 37 2.59 -17.23 29.13
C PHE A 37 2.14 -18.41 28.26
N SER A 38 1.21 -19.24 28.74
CA SER A 38 0.64 -20.34 27.95
C SER A 38 -0.11 -19.85 26.72
N ALA A 39 -0.94 -18.80 26.86
CA ALA A 39 -1.64 -18.19 25.73
C ALA A 39 -0.67 -17.59 24.71
N GLN A 40 0.38 -16.89 25.17
CA GLN A 40 1.40 -16.32 24.31
C GLN A 40 2.23 -17.40 23.59
N SER A 41 2.50 -18.53 24.25
CA SER A 41 3.16 -19.69 23.62
C SER A 41 2.28 -20.28 22.53
N GLN A 42 1.01 -20.57 22.84
CA GLN A 42 0.06 -21.14 21.90
C GLN A 42 -0.18 -20.24 20.68
N GLU A 43 -0.18 -18.92 20.88
CA GLU A 43 -0.30 -17.94 19.80
C GLU A 43 0.94 -17.91 18.90
N LYS A 44 2.14 -18.01 19.48
CA LYS A 44 3.40 -18.13 18.71
C LYS A 44 3.45 -19.44 17.91
N ASP A 45 3.02 -20.54 18.52
CA ASP A 45 2.96 -21.84 17.86
C ASP A 45 1.99 -21.79 16.65
N ALA A 46 0.83 -21.15 16.81
CA ALA A 46 -0.12 -20.96 15.71
C ALA A 46 0.44 -20.10 14.56
N VAL A 47 1.21 -19.03 14.84
CA VAL A 47 1.85 -18.22 13.78
C VAL A 47 2.88 -19.05 13.02
N SER A 48 3.70 -19.86 13.71
CA SER A 48 4.69 -20.75 13.09
C SER A 48 4.03 -21.79 12.17
N ASP A 49 2.92 -22.37 12.59
CA ASP A 49 2.14 -23.32 11.78
C ASP A 49 1.59 -22.65 10.51
N TYR A 50 1.02 -21.45 10.64
CA TYR A 50 0.52 -20.68 9.50
C TYR A 50 1.64 -20.26 8.53
N ILE A 51 2.82 -19.89 9.03
CA ILE A 51 3.99 -19.64 8.18
C ILE A 51 4.32 -20.86 7.32
N SER A 52 4.32 -22.05 7.94
CA SER A 52 4.61 -23.31 7.24
C SER A 52 3.58 -23.61 6.16
N ILE A 53 2.29 -23.42 6.47
CA ILE A 53 1.17 -23.57 5.51
C ILE A 53 1.32 -22.59 4.34
N ILE A 54 1.55 -21.31 4.62
CA ILE A 54 1.71 -20.27 3.60
C ILE A 54 2.87 -20.61 2.67
N LYS A 55 4.07 -20.85 3.23
CA LYS A 55 5.27 -21.18 2.46
C LYS A 55 5.04 -22.41 1.59
N SER A 56 4.50 -23.49 2.16
CA SER A 56 4.23 -24.74 1.42
C SER A 56 3.29 -24.53 0.24
N ASN A 57 2.23 -23.73 0.39
CA ASN A 57 1.27 -23.49 -0.69
C ASN A 57 1.87 -22.57 -1.77
N ILE A 58 2.49 -21.46 -1.38
CA ILE A 58 3.04 -20.47 -2.32
C ILE A 58 4.22 -21.06 -3.12
N TYR A 59 5.17 -21.72 -2.44
CA TYR A 59 6.37 -22.25 -3.08
C TYR A 59 6.08 -23.36 -4.09
N LYS A 60 4.97 -24.09 -3.92
CA LYS A 60 4.53 -25.11 -4.87
C LYS A 60 3.98 -24.51 -6.16
N ASP A 61 3.39 -23.31 -6.09
CA ASP A 61 2.52 -22.79 -7.15
C ASP A 61 3.06 -21.54 -7.85
N TYR A 62 4.12 -20.90 -7.34
CA TYR A 62 4.59 -19.60 -7.85
C TYR A 62 4.94 -19.57 -9.35
N LYS A 63 5.40 -20.70 -9.92
CA LYS A 63 5.68 -20.79 -11.38
C LYS A 63 4.42 -20.62 -12.23
N GLY A 64 3.23 -20.79 -11.62
CA GLY A 64 1.95 -20.46 -12.20
C GLY A 64 1.79 -18.97 -12.54
N MET A 65 2.66 -18.06 -12.08
CA MET A 65 2.65 -16.66 -12.52
C MET A 65 3.31 -16.44 -13.88
N TYR A 66 4.13 -17.38 -14.37
CA TYR A 66 4.90 -17.19 -15.61
C TYR A 66 4.00 -17.34 -16.83
N ARG A 67 4.06 -16.37 -17.75
CA ARG A 67 3.39 -16.40 -19.05
C ARG A 67 4.39 -16.19 -20.16
N LYS A 68 4.37 -17.06 -21.17
CA LYS A 68 5.35 -17.02 -22.28
C LYS A 68 5.16 -15.81 -23.21
N GLY A 69 4.06 -15.08 -23.09
CA GLY A 69 3.63 -14.11 -24.09
C GLY A 69 2.84 -14.78 -25.22
N GLY A 70 2.25 -13.96 -26.06
CA GLY A 70 1.33 -14.34 -27.14
C GLY A 70 0.53 -13.13 -27.62
N GLY A 71 0.15 -13.11 -28.89
CA GLY A 71 -0.61 -12.00 -29.49
C GLY A 71 0.07 -10.64 -29.26
N SER A 72 -0.61 -9.75 -28.52
CA SER A 72 -0.11 -8.42 -28.13
C SER A 72 0.86 -8.41 -26.95
N LEU A 73 1.11 -9.54 -26.31
CA LEU A 73 2.11 -9.66 -25.24
C LEU A 73 3.38 -10.26 -25.83
N VAL A 74 4.17 -9.39 -26.48
CA VAL A 74 5.36 -9.76 -27.28
C VAL A 74 6.49 -10.34 -26.41
N TYR A 75 6.56 -9.93 -25.14
CA TYR A 75 7.55 -10.43 -24.19
C TYR A 75 6.90 -11.38 -23.15
N PRO A 76 7.61 -12.42 -22.66
CA PRO A 76 7.15 -13.19 -21.51
C PRO A 76 6.94 -12.30 -20.29
N PHE A 77 5.95 -12.57 -19.45
CA PHE A 77 5.59 -11.68 -18.34
C PHE A 77 5.00 -12.44 -17.14
N LEU A 78 4.73 -11.71 -16.05
CA LEU A 78 4.12 -12.21 -14.82
C LEU A 78 2.64 -11.81 -14.74
N THR A 79 1.78 -12.74 -14.31
CA THR A 79 0.33 -12.47 -14.07
C THR A 79 -0.06 -12.62 -12.59
N PRO A 80 -1.07 -11.87 -12.11
CA PRO A 80 -1.67 -11.98 -10.76
C PRO A 80 -2.17 -13.35 -10.31
N GLY A 81 -2.39 -14.31 -11.21
CA GLY A 81 -2.96 -15.60 -10.84
C GLY A 81 -2.76 -16.69 -11.88
N SER A 82 -2.81 -17.95 -11.43
CA SER A 82 -2.44 -19.11 -12.25
C SER A 82 -3.47 -19.52 -13.30
N ASN A 83 -4.77 -19.25 -13.10
CA ASN A 83 -5.85 -19.64 -14.04
C ASN A 83 -6.97 -18.59 -14.25
N GLN A 84 -7.18 -17.65 -13.31
CA GLN A 84 -8.29 -16.67 -13.39
C GLN A 84 -7.94 -15.39 -14.15
N TYR A 85 -6.64 -15.14 -14.35
CA TYR A 85 -6.09 -13.98 -15.04
C TYR A 85 -5.17 -14.44 -16.19
N ASP A 86 -5.63 -15.43 -16.93
CA ASP A 86 -4.85 -16.01 -18.01
C ASP A 86 -4.63 -14.99 -19.13
N ASN A 87 -3.35 -14.77 -19.45
CA ASN A 87 -2.86 -13.97 -20.56
C ASN A 87 -3.30 -12.49 -20.57
N VAL A 88 -3.38 -11.88 -19.39
CA VAL A 88 -3.56 -10.43 -19.21
C VAL A 88 -2.44 -9.83 -18.36
N LEU A 89 -1.91 -8.69 -18.78
CA LEU A 89 -0.88 -7.94 -18.06
C LEU A 89 -1.49 -6.66 -17.48
N TRP A 90 -1.56 -6.58 -16.16
CA TRP A 90 -2.02 -5.42 -15.39
C TRP A 90 -0.83 -4.65 -14.80
N ASP A 91 -0.91 -3.32 -14.82
CA ASP A 91 0.16 -2.40 -14.42
C ASP A 91 0.79 -2.72 -13.06
N TRP A 92 0.14 -2.30 -11.97
CA TRP A 92 0.66 -2.45 -10.61
C TRP A 92 0.68 -3.89 -10.11
N ASP A 93 -0.23 -4.72 -10.61
CA ASP A 93 -0.31 -6.14 -10.34
C ASP A 93 1.00 -6.85 -10.69
N SER A 94 1.55 -6.58 -11.88
CA SER A 94 2.77 -7.22 -12.36
C SER A 94 4.01 -6.78 -11.58
N TRP A 95 4.04 -5.53 -11.12
CA TRP A 95 5.09 -4.98 -10.27
C TRP A 95 5.13 -5.68 -8.91
N LEU A 96 3.98 -5.76 -8.23
CA LEU A 96 3.85 -6.35 -6.90
C LEU A 96 4.09 -7.87 -6.93
N SER A 97 3.59 -8.55 -7.96
CA SER A 97 3.89 -9.96 -8.22
C SER A 97 5.39 -10.20 -8.37
N ASN A 98 6.11 -9.27 -9.02
CA ASN A 98 7.55 -9.42 -9.19
C ASN A 98 8.33 -9.31 -7.86
N ILE A 99 7.93 -8.38 -7.00
CA ILE A 99 8.55 -8.23 -5.67
C ILE A 99 8.37 -9.52 -4.85
N ALA A 100 7.17 -10.10 -4.87
CA ALA A 100 6.88 -11.36 -4.21
C ALA A 100 7.69 -12.53 -4.82
N LEU A 101 7.76 -12.61 -6.16
CA LEU A 101 8.55 -13.61 -6.87
C LEU A 101 10.01 -13.58 -6.44
N ARG A 102 10.62 -12.39 -6.33
CA ARG A 102 12.02 -12.28 -5.91
C ARG A 102 12.24 -12.68 -4.46
N GLN A 103 11.26 -12.50 -3.56
CA GLN A 103 11.34 -13.09 -2.22
C GLN A 103 11.30 -14.62 -2.28
N ILE A 104 10.38 -15.21 -3.07
CA ILE A 104 10.29 -16.66 -3.26
C ILE A 104 11.62 -17.22 -3.78
N LEU A 105 12.21 -16.58 -4.78
CA LEU A 105 13.50 -16.98 -5.35
C LEU A 105 14.67 -16.75 -4.40
N SER A 106 14.57 -15.79 -3.47
CA SER A 106 15.54 -15.61 -2.39
C SER A 106 15.47 -16.75 -1.38
N ASP A 107 14.25 -17.24 -1.08
CA ASP A 107 14.02 -18.28 -0.08
C ASP A 107 14.37 -19.68 -0.60
N ILE A 108 13.96 -20.01 -1.83
CA ILE A 108 14.05 -21.39 -2.38
C ILE A 108 14.62 -21.48 -3.81
N GLY A 109 14.87 -20.35 -4.48
CA GLY A 109 15.25 -20.33 -5.89
C GLY A 109 16.72 -20.70 -6.14
N SER A 110 16.96 -21.59 -7.10
CA SER A 110 18.32 -21.86 -7.60
C SER A 110 18.83 -20.68 -8.45
N GLN A 111 20.13 -20.67 -8.76
CA GLN A 111 20.69 -19.69 -9.69
C GLN A 111 20.02 -19.78 -11.08
N LYS A 112 19.64 -20.99 -11.50
CA LYS A 112 18.92 -21.20 -12.76
C LYS A 112 17.52 -20.60 -12.72
N ASP A 113 16.78 -20.77 -11.62
CA ASP A 113 15.44 -20.18 -11.48
C ASP A 113 15.50 -18.64 -11.49
N LYS A 114 16.51 -18.06 -10.83
CA LYS A 114 16.75 -16.61 -10.85
C LYS A 114 17.04 -16.09 -12.24
N GLN A 115 17.88 -16.78 -13.01
CA GLN A 115 18.18 -16.41 -14.39
C GLN A 115 16.98 -16.59 -15.34
N GLU A 116 16.18 -17.63 -15.12
CA GLU A 116 14.94 -17.83 -15.87
C GLU A 116 13.93 -16.71 -15.62
N ALA A 117 13.81 -16.24 -14.37
CA ALA A 117 12.85 -15.21 -13.98
C ALA A 117 13.06 -13.89 -14.75
N ILE A 118 14.32 -13.45 -14.94
CA ILE A 118 14.68 -12.13 -15.48
C ILE A 118 13.89 -11.76 -16.74
N LYS A 119 13.73 -12.68 -17.70
CA LYS A 119 12.98 -12.39 -18.94
C LYS A 119 11.49 -12.12 -18.70
N TYR A 120 10.88 -12.76 -17.70
CA TYR A 120 9.49 -12.51 -17.30
C TYR A 120 9.37 -11.21 -16.52
N GLU A 121 10.33 -10.92 -15.64
CA GLU A 121 10.39 -9.68 -14.87
C GLU A 121 10.50 -8.46 -15.81
N GLN A 122 11.51 -8.48 -16.68
CA GLN A 122 11.75 -7.42 -17.67
C GLN A 122 10.59 -7.32 -18.66
N GLY A 123 10.01 -8.44 -19.08
CA GLY A 123 8.92 -8.42 -20.04
C GLY A 123 7.62 -7.80 -19.52
N CYS A 124 7.37 -7.75 -18.20
CA CYS A 124 6.30 -6.92 -17.64
C CYS A 124 6.50 -5.44 -18.03
N VAL A 125 7.71 -4.92 -17.89
CA VAL A 125 8.04 -3.53 -18.25
C VAL A 125 8.08 -3.35 -19.77
N LEU A 126 8.76 -4.25 -20.49
CA LEU A 126 8.96 -4.13 -21.93
C LEU A 126 7.67 -4.25 -22.73
N ASN A 127 6.67 -5.02 -22.27
CA ASN A 127 5.37 -5.08 -22.91
C ASN A 127 4.66 -3.72 -22.86
N PHE A 128 4.64 -3.01 -21.72
CA PHE A 128 4.08 -1.66 -21.68
C PHE A 128 4.87 -0.69 -22.56
N LEU A 129 6.21 -0.68 -22.44
CA LEU A 129 7.06 0.22 -23.23
C LEU A 129 7.08 -0.11 -24.74
N HIS A 130 6.64 -1.30 -25.15
CA HIS A 130 6.43 -1.64 -26.56
C HIS A 130 5.30 -0.81 -27.17
N TYR A 131 4.30 -0.46 -26.38
CA TYR A 131 3.15 0.34 -26.80
C TYR A 131 3.31 1.84 -26.59
N GLY A 132 4.34 2.26 -25.83
CA GLY A 132 4.68 3.67 -25.65
C GLY A 132 5.11 4.36 -26.94
N ASP A 133 4.88 5.67 -26.97
CA ASP A 133 5.32 6.60 -28.02
C ASP A 133 5.64 7.96 -27.36
N TRP A 134 6.01 8.97 -28.17
CA TRP A 134 6.38 10.32 -27.71
C TRP A 134 5.28 11.06 -26.94
N ASP A 135 4.03 10.68 -27.14
CA ASP A 135 2.91 11.22 -26.38
C ASP A 135 2.84 10.71 -24.93
N GLY A 136 3.61 9.65 -24.58
CA GLY A 136 3.71 9.11 -23.23
C GLY A 136 2.49 8.32 -22.75
N TYR A 137 1.47 8.08 -23.57
CA TYR A 137 0.35 7.25 -23.13
C TYR A 137 0.73 5.77 -23.07
N LEU A 138 0.41 5.12 -21.95
CA LEU A 138 0.58 3.68 -21.75
C LEU A 138 -0.74 3.05 -21.26
N PRO A 139 -1.19 1.92 -21.83
CA PRO A 139 -2.41 1.26 -21.36
C PRO A 139 -2.25 0.75 -19.92
N ILE A 140 -3.34 0.78 -19.15
CA ILE A 140 -3.39 0.22 -17.78
C ILE A 140 -3.31 -1.32 -17.80
N VAL A 141 -3.90 -1.91 -18.83
CA VAL A 141 -4.01 -3.35 -19.01
C VAL A 141 -3.74 -3.70 -20.47
N ILE A 142 -3.01 -4.80 -20.70
CA ILE A 142 -2.79 -5.37 -22.03
C ILE A 142 -3.35 -6.79 -22.03
N TRP A 143 -4.38 -7.01 -22.85
CA TRP A 143 -4.92 -8.35 -23.10
C TRP A 143 -4.17 -8.98 -24.28
N GLU A 144 -3.94 -10.29 -24.24
CA GLU A 144 -3.29 -11.02 -25.34
C GLU A 144 -3.96 -10.78 -26.70
N ASP A 145 -5.29 -10.71 -26.73
CA ASP A 145 -6.10 -10.49 -27.93
C ASP A 145 -6.42 -9.02 -28.22
N SER A 146 -6.09 -8.11 -27.29
CA SER A 146 -6.24 -6.67 -27.54
C SER A 146 -5.29 -6.23 -28.63
N LYS A 147 -5.61 -5.17 -29.38
CA LYS A 147 -4.65 -4.46 -30.24
C LYS A 147 -4.48 -3.05 -29.69
N PRO A 148 -3.66 -2.82 -28.65
CA PRO A 148 -3.69 -1.58 -27.87
C PRO A 148 -3.56 -0.28 -28.68
N ARG A 149 -2.84 -0.30 -29.82
CA ARG A 149 -2.75 0.85 -30.73
C ARG A 149 -4.02 1.10 -31.54
N ASP A 150 -4.78 0.05 -31.85
CA ASP A 150 -6.03 0.13 -32.62
C ASP A 150 -7.21 0.52 -31.72
N ILE A 151 -7.15 0.18 -30.42
CA ILE A 151 -8.19 0.50 -29.42
C ILE A 151 -7.82 1.68 -28.52
N ARG A 152 -6.89 2.51 -28.98
CA ARG A 152 -6.41 3.68 -28.24
C ARG A 152 -7.57 4.67 -28.03
N PRO A 153 -7.72 5.24 -26.82
CA PRO A 153 -8.73 6.28 -26.56
C PRO A 153 -8.60 7.46 -27.51
N GLU A 154 -9.73 8.00 -27.97
CA GLU A 154 -9.77 9.13 -28.90
C GLU A 154 -9.01 10.35 -28.34
N ASN A 155 -9.16 10.61 -27.05
CA ASN A 155 -8.38 11.60 -26.33
C ASN A 155 -7.68 10.97 -25.12
N ILE A 156 -6.40 10.64 -25.30
CA ILE A 156 -5.55 10.07 -24.25
C ILE A 156 -5.37 10.98 -23.02
N TYR A 157 -5.61 12.28 -23.14
CA TYR A 157 -5.44 13.25 -22.05
C TYR A 157 -6.71 13.43 -21.18
N ASN A 158 -7.77 12.67 -21.47
CA ASN A 158 -9.01 12.65 -20.69
C ASN A 158 -9.25 11.30 -19.98
N VAL A 159 -8.28 10.39 -20.04
CA VAL A 159 -8.38 9.06 -19.44
C VAL A 159 -7.19 8.79 -18.53
N ASN A 160 -7.38 7.90 -17.56
CA ASN A 160 -6.26 7.35 -16.83
C ASN A 160 -5.41 6.45 -17.75
N MET A 161 -4.13 6.38 -17.43
CA MET A 161 -3.13 5.52 -18.07
C MET A 161 -2.41 4.71 -17.01
N HIS A 162 -1.47 3.86 -17.41
CA HIS A 162 -0.65 3.03 -16.52
C HIS A 162 -0.27 3.81 -15.26
N LYS A 163 -0.49 3.25 -14.08
CA LYS A 163 -0.14 3.90 -12.81
C LYS A 163 1.35 4.23 -12.75
N PRO A 164 1.80 5.26 -12.03
CA PRO A 164 3.21 5.60 -11.94
C PRO A 164 3.95 4.59 -11.04
N VAL A 165 4.14 3.38 -11.54
CA VAL A 165 4.86 2.25 -10.91
C VAL A 165 5.77 1.52 -11.91
N LEU A 166 5.87 2.02 -13.15
CA LEU A 166 6.61 1.35 -14.23
C LEU A 166 8.11 1.58 -14.09
N ALA A 167 8.52 2.81 -13.79
CA ALA A 167 9.90 3.13 -13.44
C ALA A 167 10.28 2.46 -12.13
N GLN A 168 9.39 2.41 -11.13
CA GLN A 168 9.62 1.65 -9.90
C GLN A 168 9.88 0.17 -10.17
N HIS A 169 9.09 -0.46 -11.05
CA HIS A 169 9.29 -1.86 -11.44
C HIS A 169 10.63 -2.05 -12.16
N ALA A 170 10.95 -1.18 -13.13
CA ALA A 170 12.23 -1.24 -13.83
C ALA A 170 13.44 -1.00 -12.90
N ALA A 171 13.34 -0.06 -11.96
CA ALA A 171 14.36 0.24 -10.97
C ALA A 171 14.56 -0.93 -9.99
N PHE A 172 13.48 -1.57 -9.55
CA PHE A 172 13.54 -2.79 -8.74
C PHE A 172 14.27 -3.93 -9.47
N ILE A 173 13.94 -4.19 -10.73
CA ILE A 173 14.63 -5.22 -11.55
C ILE A 173 16.11 -4.88 -11.69
N THR A 174 16.41 -3.62 -11.99
CA THR A 174 17.78 -3.12 -12.13
C THR A 174 18.58 -3.30 -10.84
N GLN A 175 18.04 -2.87 -9.70
CA GLN A 175 18.70 -2.97 -8.39
C GLN A 175 18.92 -4.42 -7.96
N THR A 176 17.98 -5.31 -8.25
CA THR A 176 18.09 -6.74 -7.89
C THR A 176 18.97 -7.55 -8.84
N ASN A 177 19.42 -6.96 -9.94
CA ASN A 177 20.37 -7.51 -10.90
C ASN A 177 21.61 -6.62 -11.03
N ASP A 178 22.23 -6.32 -9.88
CA ASP A 178 23.53 -5.65 -9.75
C ASP A 178 23.62 -4.24 -10.37
N GLY A 179 22.48 -3.57 -10.58
CA GLY A 179 22.41 -2.23 -11.13
C GLY A 179 22.41 -2.17 -12.66
N ASP A 180 22.33 -3.30 -13.36
CA ASP A 180 22.30 -3.34 -14.82
C ASP A 180 20.97 -2.81 -15.38
N ALA A 181 21.01 -1.61 -15.94
CA ALA A 181 19.89 -0.96 -16.59
C ALA A 181 19.95 -1.04 -18.13
N GLU A 182 20.98 -1.67 -18.73
CA GLU A 182 21.21 -1.63 -20.18
C GLU A 182 20.04 -2.23 -20.97
N TRP A 183 19.36 -3.23 -20.41
CA TRP A 183 18.16 -3.84 -20.99
C TRP A 183 17.03 -2.83 -21.27
N LEU A 184 17.03 -1.69 -20.59
CA LEU A 184 16.04 -0.61 -20.73
C LEU A 184 16.49 0.48 -21.72
N ARG A 185 17.77 0.57 -22.06
CA ARG A 185 18.37 1.74 -22.74
C ARG A 185 17.61 2.17 -23.98
N GLU A 186 17.26 1.22 -24.84
CA GLU A 186 16.56 1.49 -26.10
C GLU A 186 15.13 1.98 -25.91
N LYS A 187 14.48 1.70 -24.77
CA LYS A 187 13.09 2.09 -24.48
C LYS A 187 12.97 3.13 -23.37
N PHE A 188 14.08 3.56 -22.77
CA PHE A 188 14.06 4.49 -21.65
C PHE A 188 13.40 5.82 -22.00
N TYR A 189 13.46 6.25 -23.27
CA TYR A 189 12.77 7.46 -23.72
C TYR A 189 11.23 7.33 -23.69
N HIS A 190 10.65 6.14 -23.90
CA HIS A 190 9.21 5.93 -23.70
C HIS A 190 8.82 6.07 -22.24
N LEU A 191 9.68 5.61 -21.32
CA LEU A 191 9.46 5.77 -19.89
C LEU A 191 9.55 7.25 -19.47
N GLN A 192 10.48 8.01 -20.06
CA GLN A 192 10.54 9.47 -19.88
C GLN A 192 9.28 10.17 -20.42
N ALA A 193 8.83 9.81 -21.62
CA ALA A 193 7.61 10.36 -22.21
C ALA A 193 6.39 10.09 -21.32
N PHE A 194 6.29 8.88 -20.76
CA PHE A 194 5.23 8.51 -19.83
C PHE A 194 5.17 9.39 -18.57
N VAL A 195 6.30 9.59 -17.89
CA VAL A 195 6.36 10.47 -16.70
C VAL A 195 6.10 11.93 -17.09
N ASN A 196 6.59 12.37 -18.25
CA ASN A 196 6.36 13.72 -18.76
C ASN A 196 4.91 13.97 -19.18
N ASN A 197 4.18 12.96 -19.64
CA ASN A 197 2.74 13.07 -19.89
C ASN A 197 2.00 13.33 -18.58
N TYR A 198 2.28 12.56 -17.51
CA TYR A 198 1.73 12.86 -16.20
C TYR A 198 2.01 14.31 -15.77
N LYS A 199 3.26 14.77 -15.91
CA LYS A 199 3.68 16.13 -15.56
C LYS A 199 2.91 17.20 -16.35
N SER A 200 2.60 16.93 -17.61
CA SER A 200 2.02 17.90 -18.53
C SER A 200 0.49 17.91 -18.52
N HIS A 201 -0.14 16.76 -18.27
CA HIS A 201 -1.59 16.58 -18.47
C HIS A 201 -2.35 16.10 -17.22
N HIS A 202 -1.65 15.62 -16.19
CA HIS A 202 -2.24 15.08 -14.96
C HIS A 202 -1.79 15.85 -13.71
N ARG A 203 -1.24 17.05 -13.86
CA ARG A 203 -0.72 17.86 -12.75
C ARG A 203 -1.46 19.19 -12.65
N ASN A 204 -1.98 19.48 -11.47
CA ASN A 204 -2.57 20.77 -11.17
C ASN A 204 -1.45 21.79 -10.98
N GLN A 205 -1.47 22.87 -11.78
CA GLN A 205 -0.40 23.87 -11.76
C GLN A 205 -0.30 24.63 -10.44
N ALA A 206 -1.44 24.94 -9.82
CA ALA A 206 -1.51 25.78 -8.62
C ALA A 206 -1.04 25.03 -7.37
N THR A 207 -1.50 23.79 -7.17
CA THR A 207 -1.10 22.97 -6.02
C THR A 207 0.24 22.26 -6.25
N GLY A 208 0.57 21.96 -7.50
CA GLY A 208 1.69 21.12 -7.89
C GLY A 208 1.45 19.61 -7.75
N LEU A 209 0.26 19.21 -7.32
CA LEU A 209 -0.15 17.80 -7.13
C LEU A 209 -0.65 17.18 -8.43
N TYR A 210 -0.52 15.86 -8.52
CA TYR A 210 -1.07 15.05 -9.60
C TYR A 210 -2.52 14.63 -9.28
N TYR A 211 -3.33 14.48 -10.31
CA TYR A 211 -4.73 14.06 -10.22
C TYR A 211 -5.07 12.94 -11.21
N TRP A 212 -6.10 12.17 -10.89
CA TRP A 212 -6.71 11.22 -11.83
C TRP A 212 -7.57 11.98 -12.85
N GLN A 213 -7.54 11.57 -14.13
CA GLN A 213 -8.42 12.18 -15.14
C GLN A 213 -9.88 11.86 -14.83
N ASN A 214 -10.17 10.61 -14.46
CA ASN A 214 -11.47 10.12 -14.03
C ASN A 214 -11.30 9.02 -12.96
N ASP A 215 -12.39 8.33 -12.58
CA ASP A 215 -12.37 7.29 -11.54
C ASP A 215 -12.13 5.86 -12.07
N VAL A 216 -11.83 5.69 -13.36
CA VAL A 216 -11.63 4.37 -13.96
C VAL A 216 -10.24 3.82 -13.63
N ALA A 217 -10.21 2.61 -13.06
CA ALA A 217 -8.99 1.82 -12.83
C ALA A 217 -7.88 2.55 -12.03
N ILE A 218 -8.29 3.33 -11.04
CA ILE A 218 -7.41 4.05 -10.11
C ILE A 218 -6.66 3.13 -9.12
N GLY A 219 -6.94 1.81 -9.15
CA GLY A 219 -6.32 0.77 -8.31
C GLY A 219 -7.03 0.58 -6.97
N VAL A 220 -7.62 1.64 -6.44
CA VAL A 220 -8.50 1.65 -5.26
C VAL A 220 -9.93 2.02 -5.69
N ASP A 221 -10.51 1.20 -6.56
CA ASP A 221 -11.62 1.54 -7.47
C ASP A 221 -12.76 2.38 -6.90
N ASN A 222 -13.24 2.07 -5.69
CA ASN A 222 -14.34 2.80 -5.06
C ASN A 222 -13.90 3.71 -3.88
N ASP A 223 -12.64 4.16 -3.88
CA ASP A 223 -12.11 5.17 -2.97
C ASP A 223 -12.97 6.44 -3.05
N PRO A 224 -13.68 6.83 -1.97
CA PRO A 224 -14.60 7.97 -1.99
C PRO A 224 -13.94 9.33 -2.28
N ALA A 225 -12.61 9.43 -2.18
CA ALA A 225 -11.85 10.61 -2.56
C ALA A 225 -11.82 10.83 -4.07
N THR A 226 -12.07 9.81 -4.90
CA THR A 226 -12.04 9.90 -6.37
C THR A 226 -13.31 9.36 -7.03
N PHE A 227 -13.84 8.25 -6.53
CA PHE A 227 -14.99 7.53 -7.09
C PHE A 227 -16.25 8.40 -7.17
N PHE A 228 -16.89 8.44 -8.34
CA PHE A 228 -18.09 9.26 -8.61
C PHE A 228 -17.93 10.76 -8.33
N ARG A 229 -16.70 11.28 -8.42
CA ARG A 229 -16.43 12.71 -8.37
C ARG A 229 -16.27 13.28 -9.78
N PRO A 230 -16.40 14.60 -9.97
CA PRO A 230 -16.11 15.22 -11.26
C PRO A 230 -14.71 14.85 -11.76
N GLU A 231 -14.57 14.72 -13.07
CA GLU A 231 -13.27 14.47 -13.70
C GLU A 231 -12.23 15.51 -13.26
N LYS A 232 -10.97 15.08 -13.13
CA LYS A 232 -9.82 15.94 -12.77
C LYS A 232 -9.95 16.67 -11.43
N SER A 233 -10.90 16.27 -10.58
CA SER A 233 -11.17 16.93 -9.29
C SER A 233 -10.42 16.38 -8.09
N SER A 234 -9.77 15.22 -8.22
CA SER A 234 -9.15 14.55 -7.07
C SER A 234 -7.65 14.42 -7.23
N ALA A 235 -6.91 15.17 -6.42
CA ALA A 235 -5.50 14.89 -6.19
C ALA A 235 -5.39 13.87 -5.05
N SER A 236 -5.46 12.59 -5.45
CA SER A 236 -5.39 11.46 -4.54
C SER A 236 -4.02 11.36 -3.87
N ILE A 237 -3.98 11.18 -2.54
CA ILE A 237 -2.72 10.91 -1.83
C ILE A 237 -2.06 9.62 -2.32
N TYR A 238 -2.87 8.64 -2.75
CA TYR A 238 -2.38 7.40 -3.36
C TYR A 238 -1.53 7.67 -4.61
N LEU A 239 -2.10 8.40 -5.58
CA LEU A 239 -1.42 8.75 -6.83
C LEU A 239 -0.15 9.56 -6.58
N ASN A 240 -0.21 10.54 -5.68
CA ASN A 240 0.92 11.44 -5.43
C ASN A 240 2.09 10.73 -4.72
N CYS A 241 1.82 9.81 -3.79
CA CYS A 241 2.85 8.97 -3.17
C CYS A 241 3.50 8.02 -4.19
N LEU A 242 2.71 7.40 -5.07
CA LEU A 242 3.25 6.56 -6.15
C LEU A 242 4.10 7.38 -7.13
N MET A 243 3.61 8.55 -7.55
CA MET A 243 4.35 9.43 -8.46
C MET A 243 5.66 9.93 -7.86
N TYR A 244 5.69 10.24 -6.56
CA TYR A 244 6.95 10.60 -5.88
C TYR A 244 7.98 9.47 -5.99
N LYS A 245 7.57 8.23 -5.73
CA LYS A 245 8.44 7.06 -5.86
C LYS A 245 8.82 6.75 -7.31
N GLU A 246 7.93 7.00 -8.26
CA GLU A 246 8.22 6.90 -9.70
C GLU A 246 9.30 7.88 -10.13
N LEU A 247 9.24 9.14 -9.65
CA LEU A 247 10.27 10.14 -9.92
C LEU A 247 11.61 9.73 -9.30
N GLU A 248 11.63 9.24 -8.06
CA GLU A 248 12.87 8.68 -7.46
C GLU A 248 13.45 7.54 -8.29
N ALA A 249 12.59 6.66 -8.83
CA ALA A 249 13.00 5.56 -9.70
C ALA A 249 13.58 6.06 -11.03
N MET A 250 13.00 7.10 -11.63
CA MET A 250 13.55 7.75 -12.82
C MET A 250 14.94 8.33 -12.58
N VAL A 251 15.17 8.97 -11.42
CA VAL A 251 16.49 9.49 -11.04
C VAL A 251 17.51 8.36 -10.97
N TYR A 252 17.15 7.24 -10.33
CA TYR A 252 18.03 6.08 -10.20
C TYR A 252 18.34 5.44 -11.57
N LEU A 253 17.33 5.19 -12.39
CA LEU A 253 17.51 4.59 -13.71
C LEU A 253 18.34 5.48 -14.63
N ALA A 254 18.08 6.79 -14.63
CA ALA A 254 18.88 7.76 -15.39
C ALA A 254 20.35 7.73 -14.96
N LYS A 255 20.62 7.57 -13.66
CA LYS A 255 22.00 7.38 -13.15
C LYS A 255 22.62 6.10 -13.68
N GLN A 256 21.95 4.95 -13.59
CA GLN A 256 22.47 3.66 -14.09
C GLN A 256 22.73 3.68 -15.61
N LEU A 257 21.92 4.44 -16.35
CA LEU A 257 22.05 4.59 -17.80
C LEU A 257 23.06 5.68 -18.23
N ASN A 258 23.76 6.32 -17.29
CA ASN A 258 24.65 7.46 -17.52
C ASN A 258 23.98 8.67 -18.19
N GLN A 259 22.73 8.94 -17.83
CA GLN A 259 21.90 10.06 -18.29
C GLN A 259 21.62 11.07 -17.17
N SER A 260 22.67 11.53 -16.47
CA SER A 260 22.54 12.34 -15.25
C SER A 260 21.79 13.66 -15.43
N ALA A 261 21.83 14.28 -16.61
CA ALA A 261 21.08 15.51 -16.89
C ALA A 261 19.55 15.29 -16.81
N ILE A 262 19.07 14.20 -17.43
CA ILE A 262 17.67 13.77 -17.34
C ILE A 262 17.30 13.45 -15.90
N GLY A 263 18.19 12.76 -15.18
CA GLY A 263 18.00 12.46 -13.75
C GLY A 263 17.84 13.72 -12.89
N ALA A 264 18.56 14.80 -13.19
CA ALA A 264 18.45 16.05 -12.43
C ALA A 264 17.07 16.73 -12.58
N GLU A 265 16.45 16.63 -13.75
CA GLU A 265 15.10 17.16 -13.98
C GLU A 265 14.06 16.43 -13.12
N PHE A 266 14.08 15.09 -13.13
CA PHE A 266 13.17 14.30 -12.30
C PHE A 266 13.45 14.45 -10.80
N ALA A 267 14.70 14.68 -10.40
CA ALA A 267 15.03 14.98 -9.00
C ALA A 267 14.39 16.30 -8.54
N ASN A 268 14.41 17.34 -9.38
CA ASN A 268 13.73 18.60 -9.08
C ASN A 268 12.21 18.43 -9.00
N ASP A 269 11.63 17.63 -9.91
CA ASP A 269 10.20 17.31 -9.88
C ASP A 269 9.83 16.54 -8.60
N ALA A 270 10.65 15.57 -8.16
CA ALA A 270 10.43 14.82 -6.92
C ALA A 270 10.46 15.73 -5.69
N LEU A 271 11.44 16.64 -5.61
CA LEU A 271 11.54 17.63 -4.54
C LEU A 271 10.30 18.55 -4.51
N ALA A 272 9.89 19.06 -5.67
CA ALA A 272 8.71 19.91 -5.78
C ALA A 272 7.41 19.17 -5.39
N LEU A 273 7.26 17.92 -5.82
CA LEU A 273 6.10 17.10 -5.49
C LEU A 273 6.06 16.77 -3.98
N LYS A 274 7.18 16.40 -3.38
CA LYS A 274 7.25 16.16 -1.92
C LYS A 274 6.83 17.41 -1.13
N ALA A 275 7.29 18.59 -1.54
CA ALA A 275 6.87 19.85 -0.93
C ALA A 275 5.36 20.12 -1.14
N ALA A 276 4.82 19.85 -2.33
CA ALA A 276 3.40 19.99 -2.61
C ALA A 276 2.53 19.05 -1.75
N ILE A 277 2.95 17.79 -1.57
CA ILE A 277 2.25 16.83 -0.70
C ILE A 277 2.28 17.31 0.75
N GLN A 278 3.45 17.74 1.23
CA GLN A 278 3.59 18.28 2.59
C GLN A 278 2.70 19.52 2.84
N LYS A 279 2.64 20.44 1.88
CA LYS A 279 1.85 21.66 1.99
C LYS A 279 0.34 21.40 1.98
N ASN A 280 -0.12 20.54 1.07
CA ASN A 280 -1.54 20.48 0.72
C ASN A 280 -2.26 19.25 1.31
N CYS A 281 -1.55 18.13 1.51
CA CYS A 281 -2.16 16.87 1.92
C CYS A 281 -2.06 16.59 3.42
N TRP A 282 -1.10 17.19 4.14
CA TRP A 282 -1.01 17.07 5.59
C TRP A 282 -2.07 17.93 6.27
N ASP A 283 -2.91 17.33 7.12
CA ASP A 283 -3.83 18.07 7.99
C ASP A 283 -3.30 18.09 9.41
N GLU A 284 -2.73 19.23 9.83
CA GLU A 284 -2.18 19.40 11.18
C GLU A 284 -3.26 19.19 12.26
N ARG A 285 -4.52 19.50 11.94
CA ARG A 285 -5.63 19.31 12.88
C ARG A 285 -5.83 17.83 13.23
N ASP A 286 -5.85 16.99 12.21
CA ASP A 286 -6.19 15.57 12.37
C ASP A 286 -4.93 14.69 12.50
N GLY A 287 -3.74 15.18 12.18
CA GLY A 287 -2.49 14.43 12.30
C GLY A 287 -2.33 13.33 11.25
N PHE A 288 -2.84 13.58 10.04
CA PHE A 288 -2.89 12.58 8.97
C PHE A 288 -2.75 13.21 7.57
N PHE A 289 -2.32 12.40 6.60
CA PHE A 289 -2.29 12.77 5.19
C PHE A 289 -3.57 12.37 4.48
N TYR A 290 -4.12 13.27 3.68
CA TYR A 290 -5.37 13.09 2.94
C TYR A 290 -5.23 13.43 1.46
N SER A 291 -6.12 12.88 0.65
CA SER A 291 -6.40 13.40 -0.69
C SER A 291 -6.97 14.81 -0.61
N VAL A 292 -6.86 15.58 -1.70
CA VAL A 292 -7.43 16.94 -1.77
C VAL A 292 -8.36 17.11 -2.96
N ASP A 293 -9.40 17.91 -2.74
CA ASP A 293 -10.37 18.32 -3.74
C ASP A 293 -9.84 19.53 -4.51
N LEU A 294 -9.80 19.39 -5.83
CA LEU A 294 -9.40 20.41 -6.80
C LEU A 294 -10.61 21.04 -7.49
N ASN A 295 -11.85 20.58 -7.22
CA ASN A 295 -13.06 21.10 -7.86
C ASN A 295 -13.49 22.46 -7.30
N LEU A 296 -12.62 23.45 -7.43
CA LEU A 296 -12.87 24.82 -7.05
C LEU A 296 -13.16 25.64 -8.31
N LYS A 297 -14.13 26.55 -8.22
CA LYS A 297 -14.38 27.50 -9.31
C LYS A 297 -13.12 28.34 -9.58
N PRO A 298 -12.84 28.69 -10.84
CA PRO A 298 -11.77 29.63 -11.15
C PRO A 298 -12.04 30.99 -10.48
N ILE A 299 -10.96 31.73 -10.22
CA ILE A 299 -11.06 33.13 -9.80
C ILE A 299 -11.06 33.94 -11.10
N ASP A 300 -12.22 34.45 -11.49
CA ASP A 300 -12.39 35.28 -12.67
C ASP A 300 -13.15 36.57 -12.34
N ASN A 301 -13.01 37.56 -13.21
CA ASN A 301 -13.60 38.89 -13.05
C ASN A 301 -14.93 39.01 -13.80
N HIS A 302 -15.71 37.93 -13.87
CA HIS A 302 -16.98 37.97 -14.58
C HIS A 302 -17.97 38.90 -13.88
N GLN A 303 -18.71 39.67 -14.68
CA GLN A 303 -19.80 40.49 -14.16
C GLN A 303 -20.99 39.59 -13.85
N ASP A 304 -21.51 39.70 -12.63
CA ASP A 304 -22.71 39.01 -12.18
C ASP A 304 -23.87 40.01 -12.10
N THR A 305 -25.04 39.60 -12.59
CA THR A 305 -26.26 40.41 -12.61
C THR A 305 -27.41 39.83 -11.78
N THR A 306 -27.18 38.73 -11.06
CA THR A 306 -28.22 37.99 -10.30
C THR A 306 -28.85 38.84 -9.21
N LEU A 307 -28.15 39.87 -8.72
CA LEU A 307 -28.63 40.80 -7.71
C LEU A 307 -29.23 42.10 -8.31
N GLY A 308 -29.65 42.07 -9.57
CA GLY A 308 -30.35 43.18 -10.24
C GLY A 308 -29.46 44.37 -10.62
N ARG A 309 -28.14 44.26 -10.41
CA ARG A 309 -27.11 45.21 -10.85
C ARG A 309 -25.89 44.43 -11.30
N SER A 310 -25.16 44.97 -12.28
CA SER A 310 -23.91 44.37 -12.73
C SER A 310 -22.75 44.76 -11.81
N PHE A 311 -22.11 43.77 -11.20
CA PHE A 311 -20.84 43.94 -10.48
C PHE A 311 -20.12 42.59 -10.35
N ILE A 312 -18.84 42.62 -10.01
CA ILE A 312 -18.03 41.40 -9.83
C ILE A 312 -18.23 40.92 -8.39
N ILE A 313 -18.95 39.82 -8.23
CA ILE A 313 -19.17 39.15 -6.93
C ILE A 313 -17.82 38.60 -6.43
N HIS A 314 -17.61 38.60 -5.11
CA HIS A 314 -16.40 38.12 -4.42
C HIS A 314 -15.08 38.89 -4.71
N SER A 315 -15.09 39.92 -5.55
CA SER A 315 -13.89 40.71 -5.89
C SER A 315 -13.13 41.33 -4.70
N GLY A 316 -13.82 41.63 -3.60
CA GLY A 316 -13.20 42.19 -2.39
C GLY A 316 -12.47 41.18 -1.51
N TYR A 317 -12.69 39.88 -1.73
CA TYR A 317 -12.02 38.80 -0.99
C TYR A 317 -12.01 37.53 -1.83
N PRO A 318 -11.19 37.48 -2.90
CA PRO A 318 -11.06 36.28 -3.70
C PRO A 318 -10.47 35.14 -2.85
N ARG A 319 -10.79 33.91 -3.22
CA ARG A 319 -10.21 32.71 -2.60
C ARG A 319 -8.67 32.77 -2.66
N ASP A 320 -8.02 32.40 -1.56
CA ASP A 320 -6.55 32.44 -1.37
C ASP A 320 -5.91 31.05 -1.15
N TYR A 321 -6.66 29.97 -1.39
CA TYR A 321 -6.23 28.58 -1.27
C TYR A 321 -6.56 27.79 -2.54
N ASP A 322 -5.71 26.87 -2.99
CA ASP A 322 -5.85 26.20 -4.30
C ASP A 322 -6.56 24.84 -4.29
N CYS A 323 -6.80 24.28 -3.10
CA CYS A 323 -7.49 23.01 -2.91
C CYS A 323 -8.11 22.92 -1.50
N LEU A 324 -8.91 21.88 -1.26
CA LEU A 324 -9.49 21.58 0.05
C LEU A 324 -9.16 20.15 0.48
N ILE A 325 -8.78 19.96 1.74
CA ILE A 325 -8.52 18.63 2.30
C ILE A 325 -9.81 17.79 2.32
N GLN A 326 -9.77 16.61 1.70
CA GLN A 326 -10.83 15.61 1.77
C GLN A 326 -10.59 14.71 2.98
N ARG A 327 -11.14 15.08 4.13
CA ARG A 327 -11.01 14.32 5.39
C ARG A 327 -11.83 13.04 5.38
N ILE A 328 -11.44 12.13 4.50
CA ILE A 328 -11.97 10.79 4.33
C ILE A 328 -10.82 9.88 4.72
N GLY A 329 -10.98 9.14 5.81
CA GLY A 329 -9.96 8.25 6.35
C GLY A 329 -9.74 7.03 5.46
N VAL A 330 -8.95 7.18 4.41
CA VAL A 330 -8.52 6.09 3.52
C VAL A 330 -7.12 5.61 3.88
N TRP A 331 -6.86 4.31 3.72
CA TRP A 331 -5.58 3.69 4.08
C TRP A 331 -4.39 4.28 3.33
N SER A 332 -4.63 4.82 2.13
CA SER A 332 -3.59 5.41 1.28
C SER A 332 -2.92 6.64 1.91
N GLY A 333 -3.51 7.26 2.94
CA GLY A 333 -2.82 8.27 3.74
C GLY A 333 -1.54 7.75 4.41
N PHE A 334 -1.49 6.47 4.78
CA PHE A 334 -0.28 5.83 5.32
C PHE A 334 0.83 5.67 4.27
N LEU A 335 0.54 5.82 2.98
CA LEU A 335 1.58 5.78 1.95
C LEU A 335 2.57 6.94 2.05
N ALA A 336 2.25 8.02 2.77
CA ALA A 336 3.22 9.06 3.11
C ALA A 336 4.38 8.50 3.97
N LEU A 337 4.13 7.45 4.77
CA LEU A 337 5.18 6.70 5.46
C LEU A 337 5.95 5.85 4.46
N TRP A 338 5.27 5.00 3.68
CA TRP A 338 5.93 4.14 2.68
C TRP A 338 6.86 4.94 1.74
N ALA A 339 6.34 6.04 1.19
CA ALA A 339 7.07 6.93 0.29
C ALA A 339 8.22 7.70 0.98
N GLY A 340 8.26 7.79 2.32
CA GLY A 340 9.27 8.59 3.02
C GLY A 340 9.02 10.10 2.95
N ILE A 341 7.75 10.49 2.84
CA ILE A 341 7.32 11.89 2.73
C ILE A 341 7.13 12.51 4.11
N ALA A 342 6.48 11.79 5.03
CA ALA A 342 6.18 12.27 6.37
C ALA A 342 7.46 12.64 7.16
N THR A 343 7.37 13.63 8.05
CA THR A 343 8.43 13.83 9.06
C THR A 343 8.32 12.78 10.17
N PRO A 344 9.36 12.58 11.00
CA PRO A 344 9.27 11.69 12.16
C PRO A 344 8.10 12.04 13.10
N GLU A 345 7.82 13.32 13.32
CA GLU A 345 6.72 13.80 14.17
C GLU A 345 5.36 13.50 13.53
N GLN A 346 5.21 13.74 12.23
CA GLN A 346 4.00 13.39 11.49
C GLN A 346 3.77 11.88 11.53
N ALA A 347 4.83 11.08 11.37
CA ALA A 347 4.75 9.63 11.46
C ALA A 347 4.30 9.16 12.86
N ASP A 348 4.81 9.78 13.93
CA ASP A 348 4.39 9.47 15.30
C ASP A 348 2.89 9.71 15.51
N ARG A 349 2.38 10.84 15.00
CA ARG A 349 0.95 11.17 15.04
C ARG A 349 0.13 10.18 14.21
N MET A 350 0.52 9.91 12.97
CA MET A 350 -0.17 8.94 12.12
C MET A 350 -0.24 7.56 12.77
N VAL A 351 0.84 7.11 13.41
CA VAL A 351 0.88 5.79 14.04
C VAL A 351 0.01 5.75 15.29
N LYS A 352 0.22 6.68 16.23
CA LYS A 352 -0.47 6.68 17.53
C LYS A 352 -1.95 7.05 17.43
N GLU A 353 -2.29 8.04 16.62
CA GLU A 353 -3.64 8.61 16.54
C GLU A 353 -4.53 7.81 15.56
N HIS A 354 -3.94 7.24 14.49
CA HIS A 354 -4.69 6.58 13.41
C HIS A 354 -4.41 5.09 13.27
N TYR A 355 -3.16 4.67 13.03
CA TYR A 355 -2.85 3.25 12.79
C TYR A 355 -3.18 2.37 14.00
N SER A 356 -2.84 2.80 15.21
CA SER A 356 -3.09 2.03 16.45
C SER A 356 -4.55 2.10 16.92
N ASN A 357 -5.37 2.96 16.31
CA ASN A 357 -6.74 3.18 16.74
C ASN A 357 -7.69 2.12 16.14
N THR A 358 -8.23 1.27 17.01
CA THR A 358 -9.14 0.17 16.63
C THR A 358 -10.53 0.63 16.17
N LYS A 359 -10.88 1.89 16.44
CA LYS A 359 -12.12 2.49 15.94
C LYS A 359 -12.02 2.95 14.48
N THR A 360 -10.81 3.13 13.95
CA THR A 360 -10.58 3.62 12.58
C THR A 360 -10.00 2.50 11.71
N PHE A 361 -8.68 2.39 11.63
CA PHE A 361 -7.97 1.55 10.66
C PHE A 361 -7.54 0.20 11.23
N ASN A 362 -7.18 0.12 12.52
CA ASN A 362 -6.66 -1.10 13.13
C ASN A 362 -7.76 -2.16 13.29
N ALA A 363 -7.68 -3.25 12.55
CA ALA A 363 -8.59 -4.39 12.67
C ALA A 363 -7.85 -5.63 13.17
N ALA A 364 -8.60 -6.67 13.52
CA ALA A 364 -8.03 -7.96 13.93
C ALA A 364 -7.22 -8.62 12.81
N SER A 365 -7.59 -8.38 11.55
CA SER A 365 -6.94 -8.98 10.37
C SER A 365 -5.98 -8.05 9.63
N GLY A 366 -5.76 -6.83 10.13
CA GLY A 366 -4.86 -5.86 9.53
C GLY A 366 -5.45 -4.46 9.42
N VAL A 367 -5.20 -3.79 8.29
CA VAL A 367 -5.57 -2.39 8.06
C VAL A 367 -6.84 -2.33 7.21
N ARG A 368 -7.89 -1.69 7.74
CA ARG A 368 -9.10 -1.38 6.94
C ARG A 368 -8.75 -0.41 5.83
N THR A 369 -9.21 -0.68 4.62
CA THR A 369 -9.00 0.22 3.47
C THR A 369 -9.70 1.58 3.62
N LEU A 370 -10.79 1.62 4.37
CA LEU A 370 -11.48 2.82 4.82
C LEU A 370 -11.71 2.73 6.32
N SER A 371 -11.49 3.85 7.03
CA SER A 371 -11.75 3.96 8.46
C SER A 371 -13.18 3.54 8.80
N LYS A 372 -13.34 2.72 9.83
CA LYS A 372 -14.64 2.23 10.30
C LYS A 372 -15.56 3.35 10.80
N MET A 373 -15.03 4.55 11.06
CA MET A 373 -15.81 5.72 11.46
C MET A 373 -16.46 6.46 10.28
N GLU A 374 -16.10 6.10 9.04
CA GLU A 374 -16.62 6.76 7.86
C GLU A 374 -18.06 6.33 7.56
N LYS A 375 -18.93 7.29 7.23
CA LYS A 375 -20.37 7.01 6.96
C LYS A 375 -20.59 6.04 5.81
N MET A 376 -19.66 6.03 4.85
CA MET A 376 -19.71 5.19 3.67
C MET A 376 -18.95 3.86 3.88
N TYR A 377 -18.50 3.53 5.08
CA TYR A 377 -17.92 2.22 5.38
C TYR A 377 -18.86 1.07 4.97
N SER A 378 -18.33 0.10 4.22
CA SER A 378 -19.12 -1.02 3.69
C SER A 378 -18.25 -2.25 3.44
N LEU A 379 -18.74 -3.40 3.89
CA LEU A 379 -18.11 -4.72 3.66
C LEU A 379 -18.83 -5.53 2.56
N ARG A 380 -19.70 -4.88 1.78
CA ARG A 380 -20.41 -5.56 0.68
C ARG A 380 -19.41 -6.09 -0.35
N ALA A 381 -19.44 -7.37 -0.64
CA ALA A 381 -18.62 -7.95 -1.69
C ALA A 381 -19.07 -7.42 -3.07
N SER A 382 -18.11 -7.04 -3.92
CA SER A 382 -18.36 -6.51 -5.26
C SER A 382 -17.11 -6.71 -6.13
N ALA A 383 -17.28 -7.14 -7.38
CA ALA A 383 -16.20 -7.39 -8.34
C ALA A 383 -16.02 -6.25 -9.35
N ASN A 384 -16.98 -5.31 -9.41
CA ASN A 384 -16.94 -4.17 -10.32
C ASN A 384 -17.83 -3.03 -9.79
N PRO A 385 -17.25 -2.03 -9.12
CA PRO A 385 -15.85 -1.96 -8.71
C PRO A 385 -15.50 -2.95 -7.60
N SER A 386 -14.23 -3.30 -7.45
CA SER A 386 -13.74 -3.97 -6.24
C SER A 386 -13.94 -3.08 -5.01
N ASN A 387 -14.21 -3.68 -3.84
CA ASN A 387 -14.57 -2.92 -2.64
C ASN A 387 -13.38 -2.53 -1.75
N TRP A 388 -13.03 -1.24 -1.79
CA TRP A 388 -12.01 -0.55 -0.99
C TRP A 388 -12.59 0.35 0.12
N ARG A 389 -13.89 0.20 0.44
CA ARG A 389 -14.60 0.98 1.47
C ARG A 389 -14.64 0.29 2.84
N GLY A 390 -13.62 -0.47 3.20
CA GLY A 390 -13.54 -1.11 4.52
C GLY A 390 -12.80 -2.44 4.59
N PRO A 391 -12.96 -3.36 3.62
CA PRO A 391 -12.27 -4.65 3.64
C PRO A 391 -10.76 -4.52 3.80
N VAL A 392 -10.13 -5.57 4.35
CA VAL A 392 -8.66 -5.68 4.43
C VAL A 392 -8.16 -6.31 3.13
N TRP A 393 -7.10 -5.71 2.57
CA TRP A 393 -6.41 -6.22 1.39
C TRP A 393 -4.96 -6.54 1.72
N GLY A 394 -4.41 -7.62 1.16
CA GLY A 394 -3.01 -8.00 1.35
C GLY A 394 -2.04 -6.86 1.05
N ILE A 395 -2.29 -6.14 -0.05
CA ILE A 395 -1.47 -4.99 -0.45
C ILE A 395 -1.55 -3.83 0.54
N SER A 396 -2.73 -3.54 1.09
CA SER A 396 -2.88 -2.48 2.10
C SER A 396 -2.09 -2.82 3.36
N ASN A 397 -2.13 -4.08 3.81
CA ASN A 397 -1.31 -4.54 4.93
C ASN A 397 0.18 -4.42 4.62
N TYR A 398 0.62 -4.89 3.44
CA TYR A 398 2.02 -4.85 3.05
C TYR A 398 2.58 -3.43 2.99
N MET A 399 1.91 -2.52 2.29
CA MET A 399 2.41 -1.15 2.08
C MET A 399 2.44 -0.35 3.40
N VAL A 400 1.43 -0.53 4.26
CA VAL A 400 1.44 0.08 5.60
C VAL A 400 2.55 -0.51 6.47
N PHE A 401 2.74 -1.83 6.43
CA PHE A 401 3.87 -2.50 7.08
C PHE A 401 5.22 -1.93 6.65
N LYS A 402 5.44 -1.73 5.35
CA LYS A 402 6.67 -1.12 4.82
C LYS A 402 6.85 0.32 5.30
N GLY A 403 5.78 1.10 5.38
CA GLY A 403 5.80 2.43 6.00
C GLY A 403 6.20 2.41 7.48
N LEU A 404 5.60 1.52 8.26
CA LEU A 404 5.92 1.34 9.69
C LEU A 404 7.37 0.90 9.89
N GLU A 405 7.83 -0.08 9.11
CA GLU A 405 9.21 -0.58 9.13
C GLU A 405 10.20 0.55 8.83
N LYS A 406 9.95 1.32 7.75
CA LYS A 406 10.84 2.41 7.29
C LYS A 406 11.04 3.49 8.34
N TYR A 407 10.06 3.74 9.20
CA TYR A 407 10.12 4.72 10.28
C TYR A 407 10.48 4.10 11.64
N GLY A 408 10.79 2.81 11.69
CA GLY A 408 11.28 2.14 12.90
C GLY A 408 10.20 1.69 13.89
N TYR A 409 8.91 1.71 13.50
CA TYR A 409 7.79 1.22 14.30
C TYR A 409 7.71 -0.31 14.29
N LYS A 410 8.77 -0.96 14.80
CA LYS A 410 8.97 -2.40 14.73
C LYS A 410 7.84 -3.19 15.40
N LYS A 411 7.32 -2.71 16.53
CA LYS A 411 6.23 -3.38 17.26
C LYS A 411 4.97 -3.43 16.41
N GLU A 412 4.57 -2.29 15.88
CA GLU A 412 3.39 -2.11 15.03
C GLU A 412 3.52 -2.89 13.72
N ALA A 413 4.72 -2.88 13.12
CA ALA A 413 5.04 -3.67 11.93
C ALA A 413 4.97 -5.18 12.20
N SER A 414 5.53 -5.66 13.32
CA SER A 414 5.43 -7.06 13.74
C SER A 414 3.98 -7.49 13.95
N GLU A 415 3.18 -6.66 14.63
CA GLU A 415 1.76 -6.93 14.84
C GLU A 415 1.01 -7.07 13.51
N LEU A 416 1.25 -6.16 12.55
CA LEU A 416 0.59 -6.21 11.24
C LEU A 416 1.01 -7.45 10.43
N ALA A 417 2.29 -7.82 10.48
CA ALA A 417 2.81 -9.01 9.84
C ALA A 417 2.16 -10.27 10.42
N GLU A 418 2.09 -10.40 11.74
CA GLU A 418 1.42 -11.53 12.41
C GLU A 418 -0.07 -11.61 12.08
N LYS A 419 -0.78 -10.47 12.07
CA LYS A 419 -2.20 -10.41 11.66
C LYS A 419 -2.40 -10.90 10.23
N THR A 420 -1.53 -10.47 9.32
CA THR A 420 -1.57 -10.87 7.90
C THR A 420 -1.29 -12.37 7.74
N ILE A 421 -0.28 -12.89 8.44
CA ILE A 421 0.06 -14.33 8.46
C ILE A 421 -1.10 -15.16 8.98
N LYS A 422 -1.73 -14.76 10.09
CA LYS A 422 -2.90 -15.45 10.65
C LYS A 422 -4.08 -15.43 9.67
N MET A 423 -4.36 -14.30 9.03
CA MET A 423 -5.45 -14.16 8.05
C MET A 423 -5.25 -15.11 6.86
N PHE A 424 -4.09 -15.05 6.21
CA PHE A 424 -3.78 -15.90 5.04
C PHE A 424 -3.60 -17.37 5.40
N GLY A 425 -2.98 -17.67 6.54
CA GLY A 425 -2.81 -19.04 7.02
C GLY A 425 -4.14 -19.75 7.26
N LYS A 426 -5.11 -19.05 7.88
CA LYS A 426 -6.48 -19.55 8.05
C LYS A 426 -7.17 -19.79 6.71
N ASP A 427 -7.02 -18.87 5.76
CA ASP A 427 -7.63 -19.00 4.43
C ASP A 427 -7.06 -20.20 3.66
N PHE A 428 -5.74 -20.37 3.65
CA PHE A 428 -5.12 -21.57 3.09
C PHE A 428 -5.59 -22.85 3.79
N GLN A 429 -5.66 -22.86 5.13
CA GLN A 429 -6.10 -24.04 5.88
C GLN A 429 -7.55 -24.42 5.57
N LYS A 430 -8.44 -23.43 5.45
CA LYS A 430 -9.89 -23.63 5.24
C LYS A 430 -10.25 -23.87 3.77
N ASN A 431 -9.66 -23.08 2.87
CA ASN A 431 -10.08 -22.98 1.47
C ASN A 431 -9.03 -23.49 0.47
N GLY A 432 -7.78 -23.70 0.90
CA GLY A 432 -6.69 -24.18 0.04
C GLY A 432 -6.15 -23.14 -0.95
N ALA A 433 -6.60 -21.89 -0.86
CA ALA A 433 -6.15 -20.78 -1.70
C ALA A 433 -6.44 -19.44 -1.01
N LEU A 434 -5.79 -18.37 -1.46
CA LEU A 434 -6.05 -17.01 -1.00
C LEU A 434 -7.16 -16.35 -1.80
N HIS A 435 -7.76 -15.32 -1.22
CA HIS A 435 -8.80 -14.49 -1.81
C HIS A 435 -8.30 -13.04 -1.95
N GLU A 436 -8.98 -12.26 -2.77
CA GLU A 436 -8.53 -10.91 -3.09
C GLU A 436 -8.60 -9.96 -1.87
N TYR A 437 -9.67 -10.05 -1.08
CA TYR A 437 -9.85 -9.23 0.11
C TYR A 437 -10.77 -9.88 1.17
N TYR A 438 -10.67 -9.36 2.39
CA TYR A 438 -11.10 -10.04 3.61
C TYR A 438 -11.95 -9.15 4.54
N GLU A 439 -12.82 -9.79 5.31
CA GLU A 439 -13.58 -9.15 6.37
C GLU A 439 -12.63 -8.73 7.53
N PRO A 440 -12.61 -7.45 7.95
CA PRO A 440 -11.57 -6.96 8.86
C PRO A 440 -11.50 -7.60 10.25
N GLU A 441 -12.63 -8.00 10.84
CA GLU A 441 -12.67 -8.49 12.23
C GLU A 441 -12.42 -10.00 12.35
N THR A 442 -12.82 -10.75 11.33
CA THR A 442 -12.80 -12.22 11.33
C THR A 442 -11.69 -12.79 10.45
N GLY A 443 -11.31 -12.05 9.40
CA GLY A 443 -10.38 -12.53 8.39
C GLY A 443 -11.02 -13.53 7.43
N GLU A 444 -12.36 -13.63 7.41
CA GLU A 444 -13.07 -14.45 6.43
C GLU A 444 -12.94 -13.84 5.03
N PRO A 445 -12.66 -14.65 4.01
CA PRO A 445 -12.54 -14.15 2.64
C PRO A 445 -13.88 -13.64 2.11
N LEU A 446 -13.86 -12.54 1.36
CA LEU A 446 -15.07 -11.93 0.81
C LEU A 446 -15.28 -12.24 -0.68
N LEU A 447 -14.22 -12.24 -1.49
CA LEU A 447 -14.36 -12.42 -2.95
C LEU A 447 -13.09 -12.95 -3.63
N ASN A 448 -13.25 -13.57 -4.80
CA ASN A 448 -12.21 -13.97 -5.76
C ASN A 448 -11.16 -14.93 -5.18
N LYS A 449 -11.56 -16.20 -5.03
CA LYS A 449 -10.69 -17.32 -4.61
C LYS A 449 -9.62 -17.62 -5.67
N GLY A 450 -8.37 -17.84 -5.26
CA GLY A 450 -7.25 -18.16 -6.14
C GLY A 450 -6.37 -16.94 -6.47
N PHE A 451 -6.48 -15.87 -5.70
CA PHE A 451 -5.74 -14.63 -5.94
C PHE A 451 -4.30 -14.74 -5.40
N GLN A 452 -3.31 -14.69 -6.28
CA GLN A 452 -1.91 -15.00 -5.94
C GLN A 452 -1.05 -13.75 -5.75
N ASN A 453 -1.23 -12.75 -6.62
CA ASN A 453 -0.48 -11.49 -6.74
C ASN A 453 0.19 -10.90 -5.47
N TRP A 454 -0.34 -9.76 -4.99
CA TRP A 454 0.24 -9.01 -3.88
C TRP A 454 0.01 -9.71 -2.54
N ASN A 455 -0.84 -10.73 -2.52
CA ASN A 455 -1.01 -11.56 -1.34
C ASN A 455 0.28 -12.35 -1.03
N TYR A 456 1.08 -12.71 -2.03
CA TYR A 456 2.35 -13.40 -1.81
C TYR A 456 3.41 -12.51 -1.15
N LEU A 457 3.22 -11.19 -1.10
CA LEU A 457 4.09 -10.27 -0.34
C LEU A 457 4.09 -10.55 1.16
N VAL A 458 3.17 -11.38 1.68
CA VAL A 458 3.27 -11.91 3.04
C VAL A 458 4.60 -12.62 3.29
N LEU A 459 5.22 -13.21 2.26
CA LEU A 459 6.54 -13.85 2.38
C LEU A 459 7.63 -12.83 2.74
N ASN A 460 7.55 -11.60 2.23
CA ASN A 460 8.47 -10.53 2.57
C ASN A 460 8.30 -10.14 4.06
N MET A 461 7.05 -10.08 4.54
CA MET A 461 6.74 -9.83 5.96
C MET A 461 7.24 -10.97 6.85
N ILE A 462 7.07 -12.23 6.42
CA ILE A 462 7.58 -13.42 7.12
C ILE A 462 9.11 -13.39 7.19
N ALA A 463 9.79 -13.13 6.07
CA ALA A 463 11.24 -13.05 6.02
C ALA A 463 11.76 -11.96 6.98
N TRP A 464 11.08 -10.82 7.04
CA TRP A 464 11.42 -9.75 7.98
C TRP A 464 11.23 -10.17 9.45
N LEU A 465 10.08 -10.78 9.79
CA LEU A 465 9.81 -11.29 11.14
C LEU A 465 10.83 -12.35 11.59
N GLU A 466 11.26 -13.21 10.66
CA GLU A 466 12.27 -14.25 10.90
C GLU A 466 13.71 -13.70 10.91
N ASN A 467 13.91 -12.38 10.75
CA ASN A 467 15.21 -11.72 10.58
C ASN A 467 16.06 -12.35 9.45
N LYS A 468 15.41 -12.74 8.35
CA LYS A 468 16.05 -13.26 7.14
C LYS A 468 16.24 -12.16 6.12
N LYS A 469 16.87 -12.50 5.00
CA LYS A 469 17.00 -11.60 3.86
C LYS A 469 15.62 -11.27 3.31
N THR A 470 15.22 -10.02 3.46
CA THR A 470 13.96 -9.47 2.93
C THR A 470 14.24 -8.73 1.62
N VAL A 471 13.52 -9.10 0.57
CA VAL A 471 13.42 -8.33 -0.67
C VAL A 471 12.47 -7.16 -0.43
N ALA A 472 12.86 -5.98 -0.88
CA ALA A 472 12.04 -4.77 -0.80
C ALA A 472 11.83 -4.21 -2.21
N GLU A 473 10.70 -3.53 -2.39
CA GLU A 473 10.46 -2.62 -3.50
C GLU A 473 11.50 -1.47 -3.53
N PHE A 474 11.59 -0.80 -4.68
CA PHE A 474 12.49 0.34 -4.90
C PHE A 474 12.06 1.59 -4.12
#